data_AF-A0A7V4UP31-F1
#
_entry.id   AF-A0A7V4UP31-F1
#
_cell.length_a   1.000
_cell.length_b   1.000
_cell.length_c   1.000
_cell.angle_alpha   90.00
_cell.angle_beta   90.00
_cell.angle_gamma   90.00
#
_symmetry.space_group_name_H-M   'P 1'
#
loop_
_entity.id
_entity.type
_entity.pdbx_description
1 polymer ?
#
loop_
_entity_poly.entity_id
_entity_poly.type
_entity_poly.pdbx_seq_one_letter_code
_entity_poly.pdbx_strand_id
1 'polypeptide(L)'
;MANKHGLGRGLGALLAAPNTKYLQELSVDSISPNPQQPRKDFNIKTLNELSESVRKSGVLQPVIVRKVGLGYELVVGERRWRAAKIAGLEKIPAVVREVSDKESIEIALVENLLREDLNPIEEAEAYRKLLTDFGWVQEELAQHVGKDRSSIANYIRLLKLPEVIQ
;
A
#
# COMPACT_ATOMS: atom_id res chain seq x y z
N MET A 1 -33.44 -13.92 5.61
CA MET A 1 -33.06 -12.79 4.74
C MET A 1 -32.17 -11.85 5.51
N ALA A 2 -30.91 -11.71 5.11
CA ALA A 2 -30.07 -10.51 5.22
C ALA A 2 -28.63 -10.90 4.88
N ASN A 3 -28.27 -10.71 3.60
CA ASN A 3 -26.91 -10.78 3.10
C ASN A 3 -25.99 -9.82 3.89
N LYS A 4 -24.88 -10.33 4.44
CA LYS A 4 -23.71 -9.52 4.79
C LYS A 4 -22.58 -9.86 3.82
N HIS A 5 -22.72 -9.37 2.59
CA HIS A 5 -21.58 -9.09 1.72
C HIS A 5 -20.98 -7.77 2.19
N GLY A 6 -19.69 -7.74 2.52
CA GLY A 6 -18.99 -6.48 2.74
C GLY A 6 -17.75 -6.61 3.63
N LEU A 7 -16.60 -6.37 3.01
CA LEU A 7 -15.25 -6.19 3.56
C LEU A 7 -14.43 -7.48 3.73
N GLY A 8 -13.45 -7.61 2.83
CA GLY A 8 -12.59 -8.77 2.61
C GLY A 8 -11.79 -9.20 3.84
N ARG A 9 -11.84 -10.50 4.10
CA ARG A 9 -11.11 -11.19 5.18
C ARG A 9 -9.58 -11.15 5.01
N GLY A 10 -9.06 -10.76 3.85
CA GLY A 10 -7.61 -10.66 3.58
C GLY A 10 -6.94 -9.47 4.25
N LEU A 11 -7.60 -8.31 4.31
CA LEU A 11 -7.11 -7.17 5.09
C LEU A 11 -7.15 -7.50 6.59
N GLY A 12 -8.22 -8.14 7.05
CA GLY A 12 -8.36 -8.54 8.45
C GLY A 12 -7.17 -9.36 8.97
N ALA A 13 -6.64 -10.30 8.18
CA ALA A 13 -5.55 -11.18 8.57
C ALA A 13 -4.18 -10.47 8.68
N LEU A 14 -3.80 -9.64 7.70
CA LEU A 14 -2.60 -8.78 7.80
C LEU A 14 -2.75 -7.66 8.85
N LEU A 15 -3.98 -7.27 9.16
CA LEU A 15 -4.30 -6.23 10.14
C LEU A 15 -4.49 -6.76 11.57
N ALA A 16 -4.51 -8.08 11.79
CA ALA A 16 -4.84 -8.74 13.06
C ALA A 16 -3.61 -9.20 13.88
N ALA A 17 -2.39 -8.80 13.51
CA ALA A 17 -1.28 -8.86 14.45
C ALA A 17 -1.55 -7.88 15.62
N PRO A 18 -1.18 -8.21 16.88
CA PRO A 18 -1.31 -7.34 18.03
C PRO A 18 -0.23 -6.24 18.01
N ASN A 19 -0.06 -5.55 16.87
CA ASN A 19 0.77 -4.35 16.80
C ASN A 19 -0.13 -3.20 17.17
N THR A 20 0.15 -2.59 18.33
CA THR A 20 -0.57 -1.43 18.87
C THR A 20 -0.71 -0.35 17.80
N LYS A 21 -1.91 -0.17 17.26
CA LYS A 21 -2.24 0.86 16.29
C LYS A 21 -2.53 2.16 17.05
N TYR A 22 -1.50 2.98 17.24
CA TYR A 22 -1.68 4.31 17.80
C TYR A 22 -2.06 5.27 16.67
N LEU A 23 -3.31 5.72 16.64
CA LEU A 23 -3.70 6.87 15.83
C LEU A 23 -3.17 8.14 16.49
N GLN A 24 -2.34 8.89 15.78
CA GLN A 24 -1.69 10.11 16.27
C GLN A 24 -1.69 11.18 15.18
N GLU A 25 -1.75 12.44 15.57
CA GLU A 25 -1.50 13.58 14.69
C GLU A 25 0.02 13.83 14.63
N LEU A 26 0.63 13.52 13.50
CA LEU A 26 2.07 13.67 13.28
C LEU A 26 2.37 14.87 12.40
N SER A 27 3.50 15.53 12.66
CA SER A 27 4.00 16.57 11.76
C SER A 27 4.23 15.99 10.37
N VAL A 28 3.79 16.69 9.33
CA VAL A 28 4.01 16.27 7.94
C VAL A 28 5.50 16.15 7.63
N ASP A 29 6.31 17.02 8.22
CA ASP A 29 7.76 17.08 8.00
C ASP A 29 8.55 16.04 8.81
N SER A 30 7.94 15.41 9.83
CA SER A 30 8.58 14.28 10.54
C SER A 30 8.38 12.94 9.83
N ILE A 31 7.62 12.91 8.73
CA ILE A 31 7.35 11.73 7.91
C ILE A 31 8.18 11.79 6.63
N SER A 32 8.93 10.73 6.37
CA SER A 32 9.73 10.52 5.16
C SER A 32 9.12 9.42 4.29
N PRO A 33 9.19 9.52 2.95
CA PRO A 33 8.74 8.44 2.08
C PRO A 33 9.69 7.25 2.19
N ASN A 34 9.16 6.03 2.07
CA ASN A 34 10.01 4.85 1.95
C ASN A 34 10.73 4.87 0.57
N PRO A 35 12.07 4.81 0.51
CA PRO A 35 12.82 4.83 -0.74
C PRO A 35 12.49 3.67 -1.70
N GLN A 36 11.94 2.57 -1.16
CA GLN A 36 11.61 1.36 -1.89
C GLN A 36 10.13 1.30 -2.31
N GLN A 37 9.40 2.42 -2.26
CA GLN A 37 8.01 2.46 -2.70
C GLN A 37 7.90 2.02 -4.17
N PRO A 38 7.02 1.05 -4.48
CA PRO A 38 6.89 0.50 -5.82
C PRO A 38 6.28 1.52 -6.80
N ARG A 39 5.47 2.46 -6.31
CA ARG A 39 4.85 3.50 -7.14
C ARG A 39 5.83 4.65 -7.38
N LYS A 40 6.27 4.80 -8.63
CA LYS A 40 7.16 5.90 -9.05
C LYS A 40 6.40 7.02 -9.79
N ASP A 41 5.33 6.67 -10.49
CA ASP A 41 4.57 7.64 -11.29
C ASP A 41 3.38 8.24 -10.53
N PHE A 42 3.44 9.57 -10.41
CA PHE A 42 2.38 10.38 -9.86
C PHE A 42 1.91 11.38 -10.91
N ASN A 43 0.65 11.24 -11.35
CA ASN A 43 0.02 12.26 -12.16
C ASN A 43 -0.17 13.53 -11.32
N ILE A 44 0.63 14.55 -11.63
CA ILE A 44 0.68 15.84 -10.92
C ILE A 44 -0.70 16.50 -10.86
N LYS A 45 -1.49 16.41 -11.94
CA LYS A 45 -2.84 16.99 -11.98
C LYS A 45 -3.75 16.36 -10.92
N THR A 46 -3.80 15.02 -10.88
CA THR A 46 -4.62 14.29 -9.89
C THR A 46 -4.14 14.52 -8.46
N LEU A 47 -2.84 14.78 -8.27
CA LEU A 47 -2.28 15.07 -6.95
C LEU A 47 -2.67 16.47 -6.47
N ASN A 48 -2.69 17.46 -7.37
CA ASN A 48 -3.16 18.81 -7.08
C ASN A 48 -4.65 18.84 -6.75
N GLU A 49 -5.48 18.13 -7.51
CA GLU A 49 -6.93 17.96 -7.21
C GLU A 49 -7.14 17.36 -5.81
N LEU A 50 -6.37 16.31 -5.47
CA LEU A 50 -6.40 15.74 -4.12
C LEU A 50 -5.92 16.74 -3.06
N SER A 51 -4.91 17.55 -3.35
CA SER A 51 -4.41 18.57 -2.42
C SER A 51 -5.47 19.64 -2.12
N GLU A 52 -6.28 20.04 -3.10
CA GLU A 52 -7.38 20.98 -2.88
C GLU A 52 -8.47 20.38 -1.98
N SER A 53 -8.79 19.10 -2.17
CA SER A 53 -9.70 18.37 -1.29
C SER A 53 -9.14 18.26 0.13
N VAL A 54 -7.87 17.87 0.27
CA VAL A 54 -7.17 17.77 1.56
C VAL A 54 -7.07 19.11 2.28
N ARG A 55 -6.90 20.22 1.54
CA ARG A 55 -6.89 21.57 2.13
C ARG A 55 -8.24 21.94 2.76
N LYS A 56 -9.36 21.48 2.18
CA LYS A 56 -10.71 21.78 2.67
C LYS A 56 -11.15 20.86 3.81
N SER A 57 -10.83 19.57 3.71
CA SER A 57 -11.40 18.53 4.58
C SER A 57 -10.38 17.83 5.47
N GLY A 58 -9.10 18.17 5.35
CA GLY A 58 -8.01 17.44 5.97
C GLY A 58 -7.80 16.06 5.33
N VAL A 59 -6.91 15.27 5.93
CA VAL A 59 -6.70 13.88 5.52
C VAL A 59 -7.69 12.99 6.28
N LEU A 60 -8.75 12.53 5.61
CA LEU A 60 -9.80 11.73 6.25
C LEU A 60 -9.35 10.32 6.62
N GLN A 61 -8.57 9.69 5.75
CA GLN A 61 -8.05 8.34 5.99
C GLN A 61 -6.60 8.45 6.47
N PRO A 62 -6.28 7.98 7.69
CA PRO A 62 -4.93 8.07 8.23
C PRO A 62 -3.89 7.40 7.35
N VAL A 63 -2.70 7.99 7.27
CA VAL A 63 -1.53 7.32 6.65
C VAL A 63 -0.99 6.25 7.59
N ILE A 64 -0.30 5.23 7.06
CA ILE A 64 0.38 4.25 7.90
C ILE A 64 1.87 4.56 7.88
N VAL A 65 2.45 4.67 9.07
CA VAL A 65 3.87 4.96 9.25
C VAL A 65 4.49 3.96 10.22
N ARG A 66 5.81 3.86 10.16
CA ARG A 66 6.62 3.17 11.16
C ARG A 66 7.64 4.12 11.75
N LYS A 67 8.04 3.88 12.99
CA LYS A 67 9.03 4.73 13.67
C LYS A 67 10.44 4.38 13.17
N VAL A 68 11.20 5.38 12.73
CA VAL A 68 12.60 5.21 12.28
C VAL A 68 13.43 6.35 12.87
N GLY A 69 14.40 6.00 13.74
CA GLY A 69 15.20 6.99 14.46
C GLY A 69 14.33 7.97 15.27
N LEU A 70 14.48 9.26 14.99
CA LEU A 70 13.70 10.34 15.62
C LEU A 70 12.43 10.72 14.84
N GLY A 71 12.21 10.13 13.66
CA GLY A 71 11.10 10.45 12.78
C GLY A 71 10.26 9.22 12.43
N TYR A 72 9.57 9.34 11.30
CA TYR A 72 8.67 8.32 10.79
C TYR A 72 8.97 8.04 9.32
N GLU A 73 8.80 6.79 8.93
CA GLU A 73 8.83 6.38 7.53
C GLU A 73 7.44 5.95 7.09
N LEU A 74 7.04 6.39 5.91
CA LEU A 74 5.75 6.12 5.32
C LEU A 74 5.68 4.69 4.77
N VAL A 75 4.72 3.92 5.27
CA VAL A 75 4.41 2.57 4.79
C VAL A 75 3.31 2.63 3.73
N VAL A 76 2.20 3.34 4.02
CA VAL A 76 1.02 3.42 3.14
C VAL A 76 0.46 4.85 3.12
N GLY A 77 -0.03 5.26 1.95
CA GLY A 77 -0.76 6.53 1.79
C GLY A 77 0.08 7.67 1.22
N GLU A 78 1.04 7.36 0.35
CA GLU A 78 1.97 8.36 -0.20
C GLU A 78 1.27 9.52 -0.91
N ARG A 79 0.22 9.24 -1.69
CA ARG A 79 -0.58 10.29 -2.33
C ARG A 79 -1.21 11.24 -1.31
N ARG A 80 -1.69 10.71 -0.18
CA ARG A 80 -2.32 11.50 0.90
C ARG A 80 -1.29 12.36 1.61
N TRP A 81 -0.13 11.80 1.95
CA TRP A 81 0.98 12.57 2.55
C TRP A 81 1.50 13.66 1.62
N ARG A 82 1.74 13.36 0.33
CA ARG A 82 2.16 14.36 -0.66
C ARG A 82 1.11 15.45 -0.85
N ALA A 83 -0.17 15.09 -0.95
CA ALA A 83 -1.27 16.04 -1.06
C ALA A 83 -1.38 16.93 0.18
N ALA A 84 -1.20 16.38 1.39
CA ALA A 84 -1.16 17.16 2.63
C ALA A 84 0.00 18.16 2.66
N LYS A 85 1.18 17.75 2.17
CA LYS A 85 2.34 18.63 2.04
C LYS A 85 2.08 19.79 1.07
N ILE A 86 1.48 19.50 -0.09
CA ILE A 86 1.07 20.53 -1.07
C ILE A 86 -0.05 21.43 -0.53
N ALA A 87 -0.96 20.86 0.25
CA ALA A 87 -2.05 21.59 0.89
C ALA A 87 -1.56 22.56 1.99
N GLY A 88 -0.33 22.38 2.48
CA GLY A 88 0.26 23.19 3.55
C GLY A 88 -0.20 22.79 4.95
N LEU A 89 -0.59 21.52 5.15
CA LEU A 89 -0.98 21.03 6.47
C LEU A 89 0.26 20.85 7.35
N GLU A 90 0.19 21.31 8.61
CA GLU A 90 1.26 21.10 9.58
C GLU A 90 1.27 19.67 10.13
N LYS A 91 0.08 19.10 10.36
CA LYS A 91 -0.12 17.77 10.93
C LYS A 91 -1.13 16.95 10.15
N ILE A 92 -0.94 15.63 10.17
CA ILE A 92 -1.87 14.67 9.58
C ILE A 92 -2.11 13.47 10.50
N PRO A 93 -3.30 12.86 10.44
CA PRO A 93 -3.57 11.61 11.13
C PRO A 93 -2.73 10.48 10.54
N ALA A 94 -2.01 9.80 11.41
CA ALA A 94 -1.17 8.67 11.08
C ALA A 94 -1.37 7.53 12.08
N VAL A 95 -1.38 6.30 11.58
CA VAL A 95 -1.32 5.10 12.39
C VAL A 95 0.13 4.66 12.45
N VAL A 96 0.71 4.74 13.64
CA VAL A 96 2.07 4.23 13.89
C VAL A 96 2.00 2.72 14.09
N ARG A 97 2.82 1.98 13.35
CA ARG A 97 3.01 0.54 13.53
C ARG A 97 4.46 0.20 13.78
N GLU A 98 4.66 -0.78 14.64
CA GLU A 98 5.95 -1.44 14.83
C GLU A 98 6.04 -2.57 13.78
N VAL A 99 6.78 -2.31 12.72
CA VAL A 99 7.06 -3.27 11.63
C VAL A 99 8.51 -3.15 11.22
N SER A 100 9.13 -4.29 10.93
CA SER A 100 10.48 -4.37 10.37
C SER A 100 10.56 -3.76 8.97
N ASP A 101 11.78 -3.54 8.47
CA ASP A 101 12.01 -3.06 7.10
C ASP A 101 11.33 -3.97 6.07
N LYS A 102 11.48 -5.29 6.25
CA LYS A 102 10.90 -6.29 5.36
C LYS A 102 9.37 -6.22 5.38
N GLU A 103 8.74 -6.26 6.55
CA GLU A 103 7.28 -6.17 6.67
C GLU A 103 6.74 -4.84 6.12
N SER A 104 7.48 -3.74 6.26
CA SER A 104 7.08 -2.45 5.69
C SER A 104 7.01 -2.49 4.16
N ILE A 105 8.01 -3.10 3.51
CA ILE A 105 8.05 -3.23 2.04
C ILE A 105 6.93 -4.17 1.57
N GLU A 106 6.70 -5.25 2.31
CA GLU A 106 5.63 -6.21 2.04
C GLU A 106 4.25 -5.55 2.06
N ILE A 107 3.93 -4.79 3.12
CA ILE A 107 2.67 -4.06 3.24
C ILE A 107 2.49 -3.06 2.09
N ALA A 108 3.55 -2.32 1.75
CA ALA A 108 3.52 -1.37 0.64
C ALA A 108 3.28 -2.06 -0.71
N LEU A 109 3.88 -3.23 -0.92
CA LEU A 109 3.70 -4.02 -2.14
C LEU A 109 2.29 -4.58 -2.27
N VAL A 110 1.72 -5.10 -1.18
CA VAL A 110 0.34 -5.60 -1.15
C VAL A 110 -0.66 -4.48 -1.38
N GLU A 111 -0.46 -3.29 -0.78
CA GLU A 111 -1.35 -2.16 -1.04
C GLU A 111 -1.29 -1.69 -2.50
N ASN A 112 -0.08 -1.59 -3.07
CA ASN A 112 0.09 -1.21 -4.47
C ASN A 112 -0.54 -2.24 -5.42
N LEU A 113 -0.55 -3.53 -5.03
CA LEU A 113 -1.15 -4.61 -5.79
C LEU A 113 -2.69 -4.58 -5.81
N LEU A 114 -3.31 -3.98 -4.80
CA LEU A 114 -4.77 -3.82 -4.71
C LEU A 114 -5.28 -2.60 -5.50
N ARG A 115 -4.44 -1.99 -6.33
CA ARG A 115 -4.77 -0.83 -7.15
C ARG A 115 -5.46 -1.27 -8.44
N GLU A 116 -6.52 -0.56 -8.84
CA GLU A 116 -7.37 -0.96 -9.98
C GLU A 116 -6.74 -0.74 -11.37
N ASP A 117 -5.65 0.01 -11.47
CA ASP A 117 -5.00 0.44 -12.73
C ASP A 117 -3.63 -0.22 -12.97
N LEU A 118 -3.34 -1.36 -12.33
CA LEU A 118 -2.16 -2.16 -12.68
C LEU A 118 -2.38 -2.90 -14.00
N ASN A 119 -1.34 -2.95 -14.84
CA ASN A 119 -1.36 -3.80 -16.01
C ASN A 119 -1.02 -5.27 -15.65
N PRO A 120 -1.34 -6.25 -16.50
CA PRO A 120 -1.13 -7.66 -16.18
C PRO A 120 0.33 -8.06 -15.92
N ILE A 121 1.30 -7.38 -16.53
CA ILE A 121 2.73 -7.64 -16.30
C ILE A 121 3.14 -7.09 -14.94
N GLU A 122 2.74 -5.87 -14.58
CA GLU A 122 3.00 -5.29 -13.26
C GLU A 122 2.40 -6.13 -12.12
N GLU A 123 1.16 -6.62 -12.29
CA GLU A 123 0.54 -7.56 -11.34
C GLU A 123 1.38 -8.84 -11.20
N ALA A 124 1.80 -9.41 -12.33
CA ALA A 124 2.61 -10.63 -12.33
C ALA A 124 3.98 -10.43 -11.66
N GLU A 125 4.64 -9.29 -11.88
CA GLU A 125 5.90 -8.94 -11.23
C GLU A 125 5.73 -8.77 -9.71
N ALA A 126 4.67 -8.09 -9.28
CA ALA A 126 4.34 -7.95 -7.87
C ALA A 126 4.05 -9.30 -7.20
N TYR A 127 3.28 -10.19 -7.87
CA TYR A 127 3.06 -11.55 -7.39
C TYR A 127 4.37 -12.32 -7.28
N ARG A 128 5.22 -12.30 -8.31
CA ARG A 128 6.53 -12.97 -8.28
C ARG A 128 7.36 -12.49 -7.09
N LYS A 129 7.44 -11.18 -6.88
CA LYS A 129 8.21 -10.56 -5.80
C LYS A 129 7.71 -10.99 -4.42
N LEU A 130 6.41 -11.05 -4.20
CA LEU A 130 5.82 -11.55 -2.94
C LEU A 130 6.18 -13.02 -2.68
N LEU A 131 6.16 -13.87 -3.72
CA LEU A 131 6.52 -15.28 -3.58
C LEU A 131 8.03 -15.49 -3.35
N THR A 132 8.90 -14.75 -4.04
CA THR A 132 10.36 -14.96 -3.98
C THR A 132 11.02 -14.27 -2.80
N ASP A 133 10.69 -13.01 -2.53
CA ASP A 133 11.43 -12.16 -1.59
C ASP A 133 10.83 -12.25 -0.18
N PHE A 134 9.52 -12.48 -0.11
CA PHE A 134 8.76 -12.57 1.15
C PHE A 134 8.37 -14.00 1.52
N GLY A 135 8.58 -14.97 0.63
CA GLY A 135 8.38 -16.39 0.91
C GLY A 135 6.92 -16.83 0.99
N TRP A 136 6.01 -16.01 0.46
CA TRP A 136 4.59 -16.35 0.44
C TRP A 136 4.34 -17.58 -0.42
N VAL A 137 3.34 -18.38 -0.05
CA VAL A 137 2.80 -19.39 -0.97
C VAL A 137 1.66 -18.80 -1.80
N GLN A 138 1.44 -19.36 -3.00
CA GLN A 138 0.39 -18.87 -3.92
C GLN A 138 -1.01 -18.85 -3.28
N GLU A 139 -1.28 -19.78 -2.36
CA GLU A 139 -2.54 -19.86 -1.63
C GLU A 139 -2.75 -18.66 -0.69
N GLU A 140 -1.71 -18.27 0.05
CA GLU A 140 -1.74 -17.09 0.93
C GLU A 140 -1.91 -15.83 0.10
N LEU A 141 -1.17 -15.71 -1.00
CA LEU A 141 -1.25 -14.55 -1.89
C LEU A 141 -2.65 -14.40 -2.48
N ALA A 142 -3.21 -15.49 -2.99
CA ALA A 142 -4.57 -15.57 -3.52
C ALA A 142 -5.61 -15.08 -2.50
N GLN A 143 -5.54 -15.57 -1.26
CA GLN A 143 -6.45 -15.15 -0.18
C GLN A 143 -6.34 -13.66 0.14
N HIS A 144 -5.14 -13.09 0.12
CA HIS A 144 -4.94 -11.67 0.45
C HIS A 144 -5.38 -10.72 -0.65
N VAL A 145 -5.18 -11.10 -1.92
CA VAL A 145 -5.57 -10.27 -3.08
C VAL A 145 -6.98 -10.59 -3.59
N GLY A 146 -7.68 -11.53 -2.95
CA GLY A 146 -9.06 -11.91 -3.31
C GLY A 146 -9.18 -12.60 -4.66
N LYS A 147 -8.12 -13.30 -5.12
CA LYS A 147 -8.10 -14.08 -6.36
C LYS A 147 -7.97 -15.57 -6.04
N ASP A 148 -8.19 -16.42 -7.03
CA ASP A 148 -7.90 -17.85 -6.88
C ASP A 148 -6.42 -18.16 -7.17
N ARG A 149 -5.92 -19.26 -6.61
CA ARG A 149 -4.53 -19.71 -6.79
C ARG A 149 -4.16 -19.90 -8.27
N SER A 150 -5.09 -20.36 -9.10
CA SER A 150 -4.82 -20.62 -10.52
C SER A 150 -4.64 -19.32 -11.31
N SER A 151 -5.38 -18.27 -10.95
CA SER A 151 -5.19 -16.91 -11.46
C SER A 151 -3.78 -16.41 -11.17
N ILE A 152 -3.32 -16.48 -9.91
CA ILE A 152 -1.94 -16.09 -9.55
C ILE A 152 -0.90 -16.83 -10.41
N ALA A 153 -1.06 -18.13 -10.60
CA ALA A 153 -0.16 -18.92 -11.44
C ALA A 153 -0.21 -18.51 -12.92
N ASN A 154 -1.38 -18.14 -13.46
CA ASN A 154 -1.52 -17.66 -14.83
C ASN A 154 -0.81 -16.33 -15.06
N TYR A 155 -0.97 -15.36 -14.14
CA TYR A 155 -0.25 -14.08 -14.23
C TYR A 155 1.26 -14.29 -14.23
N ILE A 156 1.80 -15.12 -13.32
CA ILE A 156 3.24 -15.39 -13.26
C ILE A 156 3.78 -16.02 -14.56
N ARG A 157 2.95 -16.77 -15.31
CA ARG A 157 3.36 -17.32 -16.62
C ARG A 157 3.55 -16.25 -17.68
N LEU A 158 2.89 -15.09 -17.56
CA LEU A 158 3.08 -13.97 -18.49
C LEU A 158 4.54 -13.50 -18.50
N LEU A 159 5.21 -13.52 -17.34
CA LEU A 159 6.64 -13.17 -17.22
C LEU A 159 7.59 -14.15 -17.93
N LYS A 160 7.09 -15.30 -18.39
CA LYS A 160 7.87 -16.27 -19.18
C LYS A 160 7.76 -16.02 -20.69
N LEU A 161 6.87 -15.12 -21.12
CA LEU A 161 6.77 -14.73 -22.52
C LEU A 161 8.00 -13.90 -22.91
N PRO A 162 8.42 -13.90 -24.18
CA PRO A 162 9.43 -12.97 -24.67
C PRO A 162 9.02 -11.51 -24.37
N GLU A 163 9.98 -10.64 -24.03
CA GLU A 163 9.71 -9.23 -23.69
C GLU A 163 8.92 -8.48 -24.77
N VAL A 164 9.07 -8.84 -26.04
CA VAL A 164 8.32 -8.23 -27.16
C VAL A 164 6.82 -8.57 -27.15
N ILE A 165 6.38 -9.52 -26.32
CA ILE A 165 4.99 -9.97 -26.16
C ILE A 165 4.42 -9.52 -24.80
N GLN A 166 5.28 -9.20 -23.83
CA GLN A 166 4.87 -8.66 -22.52
C GLN A 166 4.42 -7.21 -22.67
#